data_AF-A0A839YL49-F1
#
_entry.id   AF-A0A839YL49-F1
#
_cell.length_a   1.000
_cell.length_b   1.000
_cell.length_c   1.000
_cell.angle_alpha   90.00
_cell.angle_beta   90.00
_cell.angle_gamma   90.00
#
_symmetry.space_group_name_H-M   'P 1'
#
loop_
_entity.id
_entity.type
_entity.pdbx_description
1 polymer ?
#
loop_
_entity_poly.entity_id
_entity_poly.type
_entity_poly.pdbx_seq_one_letter_code
_entity_poly.pdbx_strand_id
1 'polypeptide(L)'
;MPATLLIAALLATMPASPRCGARGPAVETLRALPAAARLELSRYLTPGGIADAGQRHDAIDVRHPGVPRHRFVRAERRGNEWIVRYESGGIAARWDSVTLVPVVDDGRPPRYVARAGDGCPPPPAATASHR
;
A
#
# COMPACT_ATOMS: atom_id res chain seq x y z
N MET A 1 -8.85 33.26 46.08
CA MET A 1 -9.74 32.20 45.58
C MET A 1 -9.37 31.91 44.13
N PRO A 2 -8.64 30.84 43.78
CA PRO A 2 -8.43 30.50 42.38
C PRO A 2 -9.50 29.49 41.92
N ALA A 3 -10.23 29.86 40.86
CA ALA A 3 -11.20 29.01 40.20
C ALA A 3 -10.46 28.05 39.24
N THR A 4 -10.46 26.77 39.59
CA THR A 4 -9.93 25.68 38.77
C THR A 4 -10.89 25.40 37.62
N LEU A 5 -10.50 25.74 36.39
CA LEU A 5 -11.22 25.35 35.18
C LEU A 5 -10.93 23.87 34.88
N LEU A 6 -11.93 23.00 35.07
CA LEU A 6 -11.91 21.63 34.56
C LEU A 6 -12.17 21.66 33.06
N ILE A 7 -11.17 21.31 32.25
CA ILE A 7 -11.38 20.99 30.83
C ILE A 7 -11.74 19.50 30.76
N ALA A 8 -13.00 19.22 30.47
CA ALA A 8 -13.47 17.87 30.16
C ALA A 8 -12.95 17.45 28.78
N ALA A 9 -12.00 16.51 28.75
CA ALA A 9 -11.55 15.89 27.51
C ALA A 9 -12.66 14.97 26.96
N LEU A 10 -13.39 15.43 25.94
CA LEU A 10 -14.23 14.57 25.11
C LEU A 10 -13.32 13.59 24.35
N LEU A 11 -13.19 12.37 24.86
CA LEU A 11 -12.67 11.25 24.11
C LEU A 11 -13.68 10.92 23.01
N ALA A 12 -13.48 11.49 21.82
CA ALA A 12 -14.17 11.06 20.63
C ALA A 12 -13.75 9.61 20.34
N THR A 13 -14.63 8.65 20.63
CA THR A 13 -14.47 7.27 20.22
C THR A 13 -14.52 7.24 18.70
N MET A 14 -13.35 7.28 18.05
CA MET A 14 -13.29 7.09 16.61
C MET A 14 -13.85 5.69 16.30
N PRO A 15 -14.84 5.56 15.39
CA PRO A 15 -15.30 4.25 14.97
C PRO A 15 -14.08 3.49 14.46
N ALA A 16 -13.85 2.28 15.00
CA ALA A 16 -12.80 1.42 14.52
C ALA A 16 -12.96 1.28 13.01
N SER A 17 -11.98 1.77 12.24
CA SER A 17 -11.96 1.57 10.79
C SER A 17 -12.21 0.07 10.54
N PRO A 18 -13.05 -0.32 9.57
CA PRO A 18 -13.25 -1.73 9.25
C PRO A 18 -11.87 -2.35 9.17
N ARG A 19 -11.59 -3.31 10.05
CA ARG A 19 -10.27 -3.94 10.13
C ARG A 19 -10.06 -4.62 8.79
N CYS A 20 -9.47 -3.91 7.84
CA CYS A 20 -8.85 -4.46 6.65
C CYS A 20 -8.01 -5.61 7.19
N GLY A 21 -8.45 -6.84 6.94
CA GLY A 21 -8.10 -8.02 7.72
C GLY A 21 -6.66 -8.50 7.53
N ALA A 22 -5.70 -7.58 7.49
CA ALA A 22 -4.28 -7.83 7.52
C ALA A 22 -3.98 -8.72 8.73
N ARG A 23 -3.41 -9.88 8.44
CA ARG A 23 -2.98 -10.88 9.43
C ARG A 23 -1.51 -11.15 9.13
N GLY A 24 -0.64 -10.35 9.74
CA GLY A 24 0.82 -10.48 9.60
C GLY A 24 1.54 -9.14 9.52
N PRO A 25 2.88 -9.14 9.63
CA PRO A 25 3.68 -7.94 9.47
C PRO A 25 3.56 -7.39 8.05
N ALA A 26 3.50 -6.07 7.93
CA ALA A 26 3.63 -5.39 6.66
C ALA A 26 5.09 -5.52 6.15
N VAL A 27 5.25 -5.57 4.84
CA VAL A 27 6.56 -5.52 4.18
C VAL A 27 6.69 -4.24 3.37
N GLU A 28 7.86 -3.62 3.39
CA GLU A 28 8.10 -2.29 2.80
C GLU A 28 8.96 -2.32 1.53
N THR A 29 9.27 -3.52 1.02
CA THR A 29 9.97 -3.71 -0.25
C THR A 29 9.31 -4.76 -1.14
N LEU A 30 9.33 -4.52 -2.45
CA LEU A 30 8.97 -5.45 -3.51
C LEU A 30 9.71 -6.78 -3.41
N ARG A 31 10.96 -6.78 -2.91
CA ARG A 31 11.75 -8.01 -2.76
C ARG A 31 11.20 -8.97 -1.71
N ALA A 32 10.40 -8.47 -0.76
CA ALA A 32 9.78 -9.29 0.26
C ALA A 32 8.51 -10.00 -0.24
N LEU A 33 8.00 -9.63 -1.41
CA LEU A 33 6.92 -10.37 -2.08
C LEU A 33 7.47 -11.66 -2.71
N PRO A 34 6.65 -12.73 -2.79
CA PRO A 34 6.98 -13.88 -3.63
C PRO A 34 7.32 -13.46 -5.06
N ALA A 35 8.32 -14.10 -5.69
CA ALA A 35 8.78 -13.71 -7.02
C ALA A 35 7.66 -13.69 -8.07
N ALA A 36 6.74 -14.66 -8.01
CA ALA A 36 5.57 -14.72 -8.88
C ALA A 36 4.57 -13.57 -8.63
N ALA A 37 4.39 -13.15 -7.37
CA ALA A 37 3.54 -12.02 -7.01
C ALA A 37 4.12 -10.70 -7.53
N ARG A 38 5.44 -10.51 -7.37
CA ARG A 38 6.16 -9.34 -7.89
C ARG A 38 6.06 -9.26 -9.42
N LEU A 39 6.21 -10.38 -10.12
CA LEU A 39 6.07 -10.43 -11.57
C LEU A 39 4.67 -10.01 -12.02
N GLU A 40 3.64 -10.53 -11.38
CA GLU A 40 2.25 -10.17 -11.69
C GLU A 40 1.96 -8.70 -11.41
N LEU A 41 2.45 -8.16 -10.29
CA LEU A 41 2.34 -6.74 -9.96
C LEU A 41 2.98 -5.85 -11.03
N SER A 42 4.18 -6.20 -11.51
CA SER A 42 4.85 -5.46 -12.59
C SER A 42 4.05 -5.50 -13.90
N ARG A 43 3.40 -6.62 -14.23
CA ARG A 43 2.52 -6.72 -15.39
C ARG A 43 1.28 -5.85 -15.25
N TYR A 44 0.62 -5.90 -14.09
CA TYR A 44 -0.57 -5.11 -13.81
C TYR A 44 -0.31 -3.59 -13.93
N LEU A 45 0.86 -3.14 -13.50
CA LEU A 45 1.25 -1.73 -13.53
C LEU A 45 1.99 -1.32 -14.82
N THR A 46 2.00 -2.17 -15.85
CA THR A 46 2.57 -1.82 -17.16
C THR A 46 1.66 -0.82 -17.88
N PRO A 47 2.21 0.17 -18.62
CA PRO A 47 3.63 0.44 -18.85
C PRO A 47 4.31 1.32 -17.79
N GLY A 48 3.60 1.70 -16.72
CA GLY A 48 4.10 2.63 -15.71
C GLY A 48 5.23 2.08 -14.85
N GLY A 49 5.23 0.77 -14.54
CA GLY A 49 6.26 0.16 -13.69
C GLY A 49 6.21 0.62 -12.23
N ILE A 50 6.92 -0.07 -11.34
CA ILE A 50 6.91 0.23 -9.90
C ILE A 50 8.33 0.16 -9.31
N ALA A 51 8.66 1.11 -8.44
CA ALA A 51 9.91 1.16 -7.68
C ALA A 51 9.67 0.97 -6.18
N ASP A 52 10.70 0.59 -5.42
CA ASP A 52 10.63 0.59 -3.95
C ASP A 52 10.56 2.01 -3.37
N ALA A 53 10.06 2.14 -2.14
CA ALA A 53 10.11 3.39 -1.40
C ALA A 53 11.56 3.93 -1.30
N GLY A 54 11.74 5.23 -1.51
CA GLY A 54 13.05 5.88 -1.56
C GLY A 54 13.81 5.77 -2.89
N GLN A 55 13.34 4.95 -3.84
CA GLN A 55 13.90 4.91 -5.19
C GLN A 55 13.31 6.01 -6.08
N ARG A 56 14.03 6.32 -7.16
CA ARG A 56 13.57 7.29 -8.16
C ARG A 56 12.30 6.78 -8.85
N HIS A 57 11.26 7.61 -8.87
CA HIS A 57 10.02 7.40 -9.61
C HIS A 57 9.49 8.76 -10.11
N ASP A 58 8.67 8.74 -11.15
CA ASP A 58 8.00 9.91 -11.70
C ASP A 58 6.73 10.18 -10.87
N ALA A 59 6.82 11.13 -9.93
CA ALA A 59 5.70 11.52 -9.07
C ALA A 59 4.69 12.46 -9.77
N ILE A 60 5.09 13.06 -10.89
CA ILE A 60 4.32 14.05 -11.65
C ILE A 60 3.79 13.47 -12.97
N ASP A 61 2.93 14.20 -13.69
CA ASP A 61 2.32 13.74 -14.95
C ASP A 61 3.27 13.73 -16.17
N VAL A 62 4.58 13.89 -15.95
CA VAL A 62 5.60 13.81 -17.00
C VAL A 62 6.15 12.39 -17.03
N ARG A 63 6.04 11.73 -18.19
CA ARG A 63 6.61 10.39 -18.40
C ARG A 63 8.05 10.49 -18.87
N HIS A 64 8.99 9.96 -18.08
CA HIS A 64 10.35 9.71 -18.53
C HIS A 64 10.51 8.24 -18.95
N PRO A 65 11.04 7.96 -20.14
CA PRO A 65 11.34 6.59 -20.56
C PRO A 65 12.23 5.89 -19.51
N GLY A 66 11.82 4.68 -19.10
CA GLY A 66 12.58 3.86 -18.15
C GLY A 66 12.47 4.27 -16.67
N VAL A 67 11.64 5.26 -16.33
CA VAL A 67 11.40 5.65 -14.94
C VAL A 67 10.05 5.10 -14.47
N PRO A 68 10.00 4.38 -13.35
CA PRO A 68 8.75 3.91 -12.79
C PRO A 68 7.83 5.07 -12.42
N ARG A 69 6.54 4.94 -12.72
CA ARG A 69 5.50 5.91 -12.36
C ARG A 69 4.85 5.60 -11.01
N HIS A 70 4.98 4.37 -10.56
CA HIS A 70 4.43 3.93 -9.28
C HIS A 70 5.54 3.73 -8.25
N ARG A 71 5.22 4.00 -6.98
CA ARG A 71 6.10 3.74 -5.85
C ARG A 71 5.44 2.76 -4.89
N PHE A 72 6.06 1.61 -4.71
CA PHE A 72 5.69 0.64 -3.69
C PHE A 72 5.88 1.26 -2.31
N VAL A 73 4.88 1.10 -1.45
CA VAL A 73 4.92 1.67 -0.11
C VAL A 73 4.85 0.59 0.93
N ARG A 74 3.91 -0.34 0.79
CA ARG A 74 3.90 -1.54 1.62
C ARG A 74 3.00 -2.61 1.04
N ALA A 75 3.18 -3.84 1.50
CA ALA A 75 2.23 -4.91 1.30
C ALA A 75 1.91 -5.62 2.60
N GLU A 76 0.65 -6.03 2.75
CA GLU A 76 0.16 -6.75 3.92
C GLU A 76 -0.50 -8.05 3.46
N ARG A 77 -0.32 -9.11 4.24
CA ARG A 77 -0.93 -10.39 3.92
C ARG A 77 -2.32 -10.49 4.56
N ARG A 78 -3.32 -10.88 3.77
CA ARG A 78 -4.69 -11.19 4.22
C ARG A 78 -5.02 -12.62 3.82
N GLY A 79 -4.88 -13.55 4.75
CA GLY A 79 -4.95 -14.98 4.44
C GLY A 79 -3.83 -15.38 3.46
N ASN A 80 -4.20 -15.80 2.25
CA ASN A 80 -3.23 -16.15 1.21
C ASN A 80 -2.98 -15.02 0.19
N GLU A 81 -3.73 -13.92 0.30
CA GLU A 81 -3.63 -12.78 -0.60
C GLU A 81 -2.64 -11.74 -0.09
N TRP A 82 -2.05 -10.99 -1.02
CA TRP A 82 -1.27 -9.79 -0.70
C TRP A 82 -2.05 -8.55 -1.10
N ILE A 83 -2.24 -7.63 -0.17
CA ILE A 83 -2.76 -6.29 -0.44
C ILE A 83 -1.55 -5.37 -0.56
N VAL A 84 -1.24 -4.96 -1.78
CA VAL A 84 -0.14 -4.05 -2.09
C VAL A 84 -0.68 -2.63 -2.17
N ARG A 85 -0.04 -1.72 -1.45
CA ARG A 85 -0.30 -0.28 -1.51
C ARG A 85 0.84 0.40 -2.24
N TYR A 86 0.50 1.28 -3.15
CA TYR A 86 1.45 2.04 -3.93
C TYR A 86 0.92 3.45 -4.16
N GLU A 87 1.85 4.34 -4.42
CA GLU A 87 1.56 5.67 -4.89
C GLU A 87 1.64 5.69 -6.41
N SER A 88 0.67 6.36 -7.03
CA SER A 88 0.64 6.65 -8.45
C SER A 88 1.06 8.09 -8.69
N GLY A 89 2.10 8.28 -9.52
CA GLY A 89 2.44 9.60 -10.05
C GLY A 89 1.38 10.12 -11.03
N GLY A 90 1.33 11.44 -11.20
CA GLY A 90 0.37 12.12 -12.06
C GLY A 90 0.21 13.58 -11.69
N ILE A 91 -0.95 14.19 -12.01
CA ILE A 91 -1.25 15.60 -11.69
C ILE A 91 -1.24 15.84 -10.17
N ALA A 92 -1.57 14.82 -9.38
CA ALA A 92 -1.41 14.78 -7.93
C ALA A 92 -1.04 13.36 -7.49
N ALA A 93 -0.26 13.25 -6.41
CA ALA A 93 0.03 11.96 -5.79
C ALA A 93 -1.28 11.29 -5.35
N ARG A 94 -1.53 10.08 -5.86
CA ARG A 94 -2.68 9.25 -5.47
C ARG A 94 -2.20 7.98 -4.80
N TRP A 95 -2.86 7.60 -3.72
CA TRP A 95 -2.66 6.34 -3.05
C TRP A 95 -3.66 5.31 -3.57
N ASP A 96 -3.16 4.24 -4.18
CA ASP A 96 -3.94 3.15 -4.74
C ASP A 96 -3.56 1.82 -4.08
N SER A 97 -4.39 0.81 -4.31
CA SER A 97 -4.12 -0.55 -3.86
C SER A 97 -4.45 -1.59 -4.92
N VAL A 98 -3.74 -2.71 -4.86
CA VAL A 98 -3.94 -3.89 -5.71
C VAL A 98 -3.86 -5.14 -4.83
N THR A 99 -4.79 -6.05 -5.04
CA THR A 99 -4.82 -7.35 -4.35
C THR A 99 -4.25 -8.40 -5.28
N LEU A 100 -3.20 -9.08 -4.83
CA LEU A 100 -2.59 -10.21 -5.52
C LEU A 100 -3.15 -11.49 -4.93
N VAL A 101 -4.01 -12.16 -5.70
CA VAL A 101 -4.68 -13.40 -5.30
C VAL A 101 -3.88 -14.59 -5.82
N PRO A 102 -3.44 -15.53 -4.97
CA PRO A 102 -2.77 -16.72 -5.46
C PRO A 102 -3.76 -17.62 -6.18
N VAL A 103 -3.34 -18.17 -7.30
CA VAL A 103 -4.00 -19.29 -7.96
C VAL A 103 -3.11 -20.50 -7.75
N VAL A 104 -3.63 -21.46 -6.99
CA VAL A 104 -2.93 -22.68 -6.64
C VAL A 104 -3.37 -23.76 -7.62
N ASP A 105 -2.41 -24.32 -8.33
CA ASP A 105 -2.60 -25.49 -9.17
C ASP A 105 -1.86 -26.65 -8.48
N ASP A 106 -2.50 -27.82 -8.33
CA ASP A 106 -1.97 -28.92 -7.51
C ASP A 106 -0.54 -29.31 -7.93
N GLY A 107 0.38 -29.28 -6.96
CA GLY A 107 1.80 -29.65 -7.14
C GLY A 107 2.68 -28.56 -7.78
N ARG A 108 2.15 -27.38 -8.10
CA ARG A 108 2.94 -26.25 -8.67
C ARG A 108 3.07 -25.09 -7.68
N PRO A 109 4.17 -24.31 -7.74
CA PRO A 109 4.26 -23.04 -7.03
C PRO A 109 3.09 -22.12 -7.42
N PRO A 110 2.53 -21.35 -6.47
CA PRO A 110 1.38 -20.50 -6.76
C PRO A 110 1.74 -19.43 -7.79
N ARG A 111 0.88 -19.28 -8.80
CA ARG A 111 0.84 -18.06 -9.63
C ARG A 111 -0.03 -17.02 -8.93
N TYR A 112 0.07 -15.77 -9.33
CA TYR A 112 -0.77 -14.70 -8.77
C TYR A 112 -1.57 -14.02 -9.88
N VAL A 113 -2.73 -13.49 -9.51
CA VAL A 113 -3.55 -12.62 -10.37
C VAL A 113 -3.77 -11.31 -9.63
N ALA A 114 -3.47 -10.19 -10.28
CA ALA A 114 -3.72 -8.87 -9.74
C ALA A 114 -5.18 -8.44 -9.95
N ARG A 115 -5.75 -7.80 -8.94
CA ARG A 115 -7.09 -7.20 -8.97
C ARG A 115 -7.04 -5.81 -8.35
N ALA A 116 -7.85 -4.88 -8.84
CA ALA A 116 -8.02 -3.60 -8.17
C ALA A 116 -8.36 -3.81 -6.68
N GLY A 117 -7.72 -3.03 -5.81
CA GLY A 117 -7.90 -3.17 -4.38
C GLY A 117 -9.34 -2.90 -3.94
N ASP A 118 -9.72 -3.49 -2.82
CA ASP A 118 -11.07 -3.52 -2.26
C ASP A 118 -11.44 -2.24 -1.47
N GLY A 119 -10.78 -1.11 -1.75
CA GLY A 119 -11.11 0.19 -1.15
C GLY A 119 -10.66 0.39 0.29
N CYS A 120 -9.77 -0.47 0.82
CA CYS A 120 -9.20 -0.31 2.16
C CYS A 120 -8.40 1.00 2.28
N PRO A 121 -8.84 1.99 3.10
CA PRO A 121 -8.19 3.29 3.19
C PRO A 121 -6.73 3.13 3.69
N PRO A 122 -5.80 4.00 3.26
CA PRO A 122 -4.47 4.04 3.87
C PRO A 122 -4.63 4.28 5.37
N PRO A 123 -3.80 3.66 6.23
CA PRO A 123 -3.73 4.14 7.60
C PRO A 123 -3.33 5.62 7.58
N PRO A 124 -3.68 6.37 8.63
CA PRO A 124 -3.22 7.76 8.73
C PRO A 124 -1.71 7.77 8.51
N ALA A 125 -1.25 8.65 7.62
CA ALA A 125 0.17 8.86 7.40
C ALA A 125 0.82 9.00 8.78
N ALA A 126 1.85 8.20 9.06
CA ALA A 126 2.65 8.42 10.24
C ALA A 126 3.09 9.87 10.15
N THR A 127 2.62 10.71 11.07
CA THR A 127 3.03 12.10 11.18
C THR A 127 4.55 12.06 11.17
N ALA A 128 5.16 12.59 10.11
CA ALA A 128 6.58 12.79 10.07
C ALA A 128 6.89 13.67 11.28
N SER A 129 7.38 13.05 12.36
CA SER A 129 7.93 13.75 13.49
C SER A 129 9.16 14.46 12.94
N HIS A 130 8.99 15.70 12.51
CA HIS A 130 10.11 16.63 12.37
C HIS A 130 10.84 16.62 13.71
N ARG A 131 12.05 16.08 13.71
CA ARG A 131 13.10 16.42 14.67
C ARG A 131 14.15 17.21 13.91
#